data_AF-A0A7S2FL02-F1
#
_entry.id   AF-A0A7S2FL02-F1
#
_cell.length_a   1.000
_cell.length_b   1.000
_cell.length_c   1.000
_cell.angle_alpha   90.00
_cell.angle_beta   90.00
_cell.angle_gamma   90.00
#
_symmetry.space_group_name_H-M   'P 1'
#
loop_
_entity.id
_entity.type
_entity.pdbx_description
1 polymer ?
#
loop_
_entity_poly.entity_id
_entity_poly.type
_entity_poly.pdbx_seq_one_letter_code
_entity_poly.pdbx_strand_id
1 'polypeptide(L)'
;AAIVLDLRNDAGGLLPGGIDTARLFLAKDKVIVTVTNAKGLEDKTETVKDGRELDTPLFMVVNKKTASAAEVLTAALQENGRAVVFGEQTFGKGIVQTIQPVRGDAGISVTIARYMTPLGNNVNKKGITPDTNIPCNPIGDIAACLEEPAMLAK
;
A
#
# COMPACT_ATOMS: atom_id res chain seq x y z
N ALA A 1 1.97 -22.77 -4.74
CA ALA A 1 1.82 -22.11 -3.42
C ALA A 1 1.57 -20.63 -3.66
N ALA A 2 0.83 -19.95 -2.78
CA ALA A 2 0.53 -18.53 -2.89
C ALA A 2 0.72 -17.84 -1.53
N ILE A 3 0.91 -16.53 -1.55
CA ILE A 3 0.99 -15.69 -0.34
C ILE A 3 -0.24 -14.78 -0.31
N VAL A 4 -0.88 -14.70 0.85
CA VAL A 4 -1.97 -13.75 1.10
C VAL A 4 -1.54 -12.80 2.21
N LEU A 5 -1.55 -11.50 1.93
CA LEU A 5 -1.35 -10.44 2.90
C LEU A 5 -2.72 -9.91 3.34
N ASP A 6 -3.13 -10.25 4.56
CA ASP A 6 -4.34 -9.70 5.16
C ASP A 6 -4.01 -8.40 5.89
N LEU A 7 -4.38 -7.26 5.30
CA LEU A 7 -4.22 -5.92 5.88
C LEU A 7 -5.55 -5.37 6.41
N ARG A 8 -6.58 -6.21 6.56
CA ARG A 8 -7.85 -5.77 7.14
C ARG A 8 -7.60 -5.26 8.56
N ASN A 9 -8.13 -4.07 8.84
CA ASN A 9 -7.95 -3.39 10.13
C ASN A 9 -6.52 -2.95 10.47
N ASP A 10 -5.58 -3.01 9.52
CA ASP A 10 -4.26 -2.43 9.68
C ASP A 10 -4.33 -0.91 9.48
N ALA A 11 -4.31 -0.16 10.58
CA ALA A 11 -4.35 1.30 10.55
C ALA A 11 -3.04 1.95 10.05
N GLY A 12 -2.06 1.14 9.66
CA GLY A 12 -0.74 1.52 9.20
C GLY A 12 0.29 1.46 10.31
N GLY A 13 1.20 2.41 10.31
CA GLY A 13 2.33 2.43 11.22
C GLY A 13 3.44 3.31 10.66
N LEU A 14 4.68 2.86 10.81
CA LEU A 14 5.83 3.55 10.25
C LEU A 14 5.87 3.36 8.73
N LEU A 15 5.90 4.46 7.98
CA LEU A 15 6.04 4.44 6.51
C LEU A 15 7.22 3.56 6.04
N PRO A 16 8.43 3.61 6.66
CA PRO A 16 9.51 2.71 6.29
C PRO A 16 9.14 1.23 6.31
N GLY A 17 8.31 0.79 7.28
CA GLY A 17 7.87 -0.61 7.34
C GLY A 17 7.04 -1.04 6.13
N GLY A 18 6.16 -0.16 5.64
CA GLY A 18 5.40 -0.39 4.41
C GLY A 18 6.31 -0.41 3.16
N ILE A 19 7.27 0.50 3.10
CA ILE A 19 8.27 0.56 2.00
C ILE A 19 9.13 -0.69 1.96
N ASP A 20 9.68 -1.09 3.11
CA ASP A 20 10.58 -2.24 3.19
C ASP A 20 9.84 -3.55 2.92
N THR A 21 8.58 -3.66 3.32
CA THR A 21 7.73 -4.80 2.95
C THR A 21 7.49 -4.84 1.43
N ALA A 22 7.22 -3.70 0.79
CA ALA A 22 7.04 -3.64 -0.66
C ALA A 22 8.32 -4.08 -1.42
N ARG A 23 9.51 -3.76 -0.91
CA ARG A 23 10.81 -4.18 -1.47
C ARG A 23 11.04 -5.69 -1.46
N LEU A 24 10.30 -6.46 -0.67
CA LEU A 24 10.37 -7.93 -0.65
C LEU A 24 9.62 -8.60 -1.81
N PHE A 25 8.76 -7.85 -2.50
CA PHE A 25 7.92 -8.39 -3.57
C PHE A 25 8.12 -7.70 -4.91
N LEU A 26 8.73 -6.51 -4.94
CA LEU A 26 8.94 -5.73 -6.15
C LEU A 26 10.36 -5.91 -6.70
N ALA A 27 10.45 -6.04 -8.02
CA ALA A 27 11.69 -5.92 -8.76
C ALA A 27 12.40 -4.59 -8.51
N LYS A 28 13.68 -4.51 -8.89
CA LYS A 28 14.45 -3.25 -8.90
C LYS A 28 13.78 -2.16 -9.75
N ASP A 29 14.13 -0.91 -9.48
CA ASP A 29 13.72 0.27 -10.27
C ASP A 29 12.19 0.48 -10.33
N LYS A 30 11.46 0.04 -9.29
CA LYS A 30 10.01 0.23 -9.14
C LYS A 30 9.72 1.33 -8.13
N VAL A 31 8.81 2.23 -8.49
CA VAL A 31 8.34 3.28 -7.58
C VAL A 31 7.43 2.67 -6.52
N ILE A 32 7.65 3.02 -5.26
CA ILE A 32 6.82 2.58 -4.13
C ILE A 32 5.86 3.71 -3.73
N VAL A 33 6.40 4.91 -3.52
CA VAL A 33 5.63 6.07 -3.05
C VAL A 33 6.37 7.35 -3.38
N THR A 34 5.62 8.43 -3.62
CA THR A 34 6.17 9.79 -3.70
C THR A 34 5.60 10.62 -2.55
N VAL A 35 6.48 11.26 -1.78
CA VAL A 35 6.10 12.18 -0.70
C VAL A 35 6.15 13.61 -1.23
N THR A 36 5.01 14.29 -1.27
CA THR A 36 4.95 15.70 -1.70
C THR A 36 4.69 16.61 -0.50
N ASN A 37 5.59 17.55 -0.24
CA ASN A 37 5.42 18.51 0.85
C ASN A 37 4.56 19.73 0.43
N ALA A 38 4.30 20.64 1.39
CA ALA A 38 3.48 21.83 1.15
C ALA A 38 4.03 22.81 0.09
N LYS A 39 5.33 22.73 -0.24
CA LYS A 39 5.97 23.54 -1.29
C LYS A 39 5.94 22.86 -2.67
N GLY A 40 5.33 21.67 -2.76
CA GLY A 40 5.32 20.86 -3.98
C GLY A 40 6.63 20.13 -4.26
N LEU A 41 7.58 20.12 -3.32
CA LEU A 41 8.79 19.31 -3.48
C LEU A 41 8.42 17.84 -3.27
N GLU A 42 8.89 17.01 -4.20
CA GLU A 42 8.64 15.58 -4.24
C GLU A 42 9.90 14.81 -3.84
N ASP A 43 9.72 13.88 -2.91
CA ASP A 43 10.71 12.87 -2.55
C ASP A 43 10.17 11.50 -2.97
N LYS A 44 10.78 10.94 -4.01
CA LYS A 44 10.35 9.67 -4.59
C LYS A 44 11.15 8.53 -3.97
N THR A 45 10.44 7.55 -3.44
CA THR A 45 11.04 6.30 -2.95
C THR A 45 10.83 5.17 -3.95
N GLU A 46 11.92 4.52 -4.31
CA GLU A 46 11.97 3.40 -5.26
C GLU A 46 12.63 2.17 -4.62
N THR A 47 12.45 1.00 -5.24
CA THR A 47 13.27 -0.18 -4.97
C THR A 47 14.69 0.04 -5.50
N VAL A 48 15.67 -0.56 -4.83
CA VAL A 48 17.10 -0.48 -5.21
C VAL A 48 17.58 -1.82 -5.78
N LYS A 49 18.86 -1.92 -6.18
CA LYS A 49 19.49 -3.11 -6.81
C LYS A 49 19.19 -4.45 -6.10
N ASP A 50 18.88 -4.43 -4.81
CA ASP A 50 18.60 -5.62 -3.99
C ASP A 50 17.11 -5.83 -3.70
N GLY A 51 16.21 -5.18 -4.44
CA GLY A 51 14.78 -5.49 -4.43
C GLY A 51 14.59 -6.97 -4.69
N ARG A 52 14.04 -7.69 -3.71
CA ARG A 52 13.77 -9.11 -3.82
C ARG A 52 12.43 -9.25 -4.52
N GLU A 53 12.42 -9.90 -5.66
CA GLU A 53 11.18 -10.31 -6.31
C GLU A 53 10.96 -11.78 -5.95
N LEU A 54 9.92 -12.05 -5.17
CA LEU A 54 9.43 -13.40 -4.97
C LEU A 54 8.49 -13.72 -6.13
N ASP A 55 8.75 -14.78 -6.90
CA ASP A 55 7.86 -15.21 -8.01
C ASP A 55 6.57 -15.88 -7.54
N THR A 56 6.33 -15.93 -6.22
CA THR A 56 5.13 -16.56 -5.67
C THR A 56 3.91 -15.67 -5.89
N PRO A 57 2.78 -16.19 -6.42
CA PRO A 57 1.55 -15.43 -6.55
C PRO A 57 1.18 -14.71 -5.25
N LEU A 58 0.86 -13.42 -5.35
CA LEU A 58 0.64 -12.54 -4.20
C LEU A 58 -0.75 -11.92 -4.28
N PHE A 59 -1.50 -12.07 -3.19
CA PHE A 59 -2.82 -11.52 -3.04
C PHE A 59 -2.89 -10.67 -1.78
N MET A 60 -3.74 -9.66 -1.78
CA MET A 60 -3.93 -8.77 -0.64
C MET A 60 -5.41 -8.67 -0.29
N VAL A 61 -5.73 -8.63 0.99
CA VAL A 61 -7.11 -8.38 1.47
C VAL A 61 -7.11 -7.10 2.31
N VAL A 62 -7.97 -6.16 1.95
CA VAL A 62 -8.06 -4.85 2.60
C VAL A 62 -9.51 -4.53 2.97
N ASN A 63 -9.70 -3.57 3.87
CA ASN A 63 -11.02 -3.05 4.18
C ASN A 63 -10.97 -1.55 4.48
N LYS A 64 -12.14 -0.97 4.81
CA LYS A 64 -12.28 0.44 5.18
C LYS A 64 -11.44 0.91 6.37
N LYS A 65 -10.80 0.01 7.12
CA LYS A 65 -9.91 0.32 8.25
C LYS A 65 -8.42 0.17 7.89
N THR A 66 -8.10 -0.35 6.70
CA THR A 66 -6.74 -0.33 6.14
C THR A 66 -6.35 1.12 5.87
N ALA A 67 -5.27 1.62 6.45
CA ALA A 67 -4.92 3.04 6.40
C ALA A 67 -3.41 3.31 6.33
N SER A 68 -3.03 4.50 5.85
CA SER A 68 -1.68 5.05 5.97
C SER A 68 -0.59 4.16 5.35
N ALA A 69 0.42 3.71 6.11
CA ALA A 69 1.50 2.87 5.59
C ALA A 69 0.98 1.58 4.93
N ALA A 70 -0.15 1.01 5.40
CA ALA A 70 -0.78 -0.14 4.77
C ALA A 70 -1.37 0.20 3.40
N GLU A 71 -1.89 1.41 3.21
CA GLU A 71 -2.37 1.89 1.90
C GLU A 71 -1.20 2.15 0.94
N VAL A 72 -0.06 2.62 1.46
CA VAL A 72 1.17 2.76 0.67
C VAL A 72 1.65 1.40 0.16
N LEU A 73 1.71 0.38 1.03
CA LEU A 73 2.05 -0.98 0.64
C LEU A 73 1.06 -1.53 -0.40
N THR A 74 -0.24 -1.34 -0.17
CA THR A 74 -1.30 -1.79 -1.10
C THR A 74 -1.14 -1.14 -2.47
N ALA A 75 -1.02 0.18 -2.53
CA ALA A 75 -0.84 0.90 -3.79
C ALA A 75 0.46 0.52 -4.50
N ALA A 76 1.56 0.38 -3.75
CA ALA A 76 2.85 -0.01 -4.30
C ALA A 76 2.79 -1.38 -4.99
N LEU A 77 2.14 -2.36 -4.38
CA LEU A 77 2.03 -3.70 -4.95
C LEU A 77 0.98 -3.81 -6.05
N GLN A 78 -0.17 -3.14 -5.88
CA GLN A 78 -1.25 -3.16 -6.87
C GLN A 78 -0.86 -2.42 -8.16
N GLU A 79 -0.40 -1.18 -8.06
CA GLU A 79 -0.14 -0.34 -9.23
C GLU A 79 1.12 -0.76 -10.01
N ASN A 80 2.06 -1.47 -9.37
CA ASN A 80 3.15 -2.14 -10.08
C ASN A 80 2.74 -3.50 -10.67
N GLY A 81 1.48 -3.91 -10.53
CA GLY A 81 0.95 -5.17 -11.07
C GLY A 81 1.45 -6.41 -10.34
N ARG A 82 1.99 -6.26 -9.13
CA ARG A 82 2.60 -7.35 -8.38
C ARG A 82 1.59 -8.17 -7.57
N ALA A 83 0.55 -7.53 -7.04
CA ALA A 83 -0.47 -8.19 -6.25
C ALA A 83 -1.88 -7.86 -6.74
N VAL A 84 -2.80 -8.82 -6.59
CA VAL A 84 -4.23 -8.58 -6.76
C VAL A 84 -4.85 -8.26 -5.40
N VAL A 85 -5.62 -7.17 -5.33
CA VAL A 85 -6.21 -6.62 -4.11
C VAL A 85 -7.71 -6.93 -4.04
N PHE A 86 -8.12 -7.50 -2.92
CA PHE A 86 -9.48 -7.90 -2.58
C PHE A 86 -10.05 -7.08 -1.43
N GLY A 87 -11.37 -7.06 -1.32
CA GLY A 87 -12.11 -6.54 -0.17
C GLY A 87 -12.85 -5.25 -0.47
N GLU A 88 -12.73 -4.27 0.43
CA GLU A 88 -13.42 -2.98 0.34
C GLU A 88 -12.43 -1.83 0.16
N GLN A 89 -12.91 -0.71 -0.37
CA GLN A 89 -12.12 0.53 -0.45
C GLN A 89 -11.50 0.89 0.90
N THR A 90 -10.21 1.25 0.88
CA THR A 90 -9.45 1.56 2.11
C THR A 90 -9.81 2.94 2.69
N PHE A 91 -9.26 3.26 3.87
CA PHE A 91 -9.68 4.43 4.65
C PHE A 91 -9.41 5.78 3.98
N GLY A 92 -8.29 5.93 3.27
CA GLY A 92 -7.87 7.17 2.62
C GLY A 92 -7.03 8.10 3.48
N LYS A 93 -6.10 7.58 4.29
CA LYS A 93 -5.16 8.40 5.08
C LYS A 93 -3.83 8.59 4.32
N GLY A 94 -3.85 9.45 3.31
CA GLY A 94 -2.69 9.76 2.46
C GLY A 94 -1.81 10.91 2.97
N ILE A 95 -1.63 11.08 4.28
CA ILE A 95 -0.89 12.22 4.87
C ILE A 95 0.28 11.77 5.75
N VAL A 96 1.33 12.58 5.76
CA VAL A 96 2.49 12.43 6.64
C VAL A 96 2.35 13.39 7.80
N GLN A 97 2.38 12.86 9.01
CA GLN A 97 2.33 13.67 10.23
C GLN A 97 3.63 13.49 11.02
N THR A 98 4.09 14.58 11.62
CA THR A 98 5.20 14.58 12.57
C THR A 98 4.73 15.16 13.89
N ILE A 99 5.32 14.69 15.00
CA ILE A 99 5.04 15.23 16.33
C ILE A 99 6.04 16.36 16.58
N GLN A 100 5.52 17.58 16.74
CA GLN A 100 6.30 18.74 17.17
C GLN A 100 6.17 18.87 18.69
N PRO A 101 7.28 18.82 19.44
CA PRO A 101 7.23 19.00 20.89
C PRO A 101 6.75 20.41 21.24
N VAL A 102 5.97 20.52 22.30
CA VAL A 102 5.59 21.81 22.91
C VAL A 102 6.07 21.83 24.37
N ARG A 103 5.57 22.78 25.18
CA ARG A 103 6.02 22.93 26.58
C ARG A 103 5.71 21.67 27.41
N GLY A 104 6.70 21.18 28.16
CA GLY A 104 6.58 19.96 28.97
C GLY A 104 6.64 18.70 28.11
N ASP A 105 5.85 17.68 28.46
CA ASP A 105 5.80 16.38 27.77
C ASP A 105 4.70 16.31 26.68
N ALA A 106 4.15 17.46 26.30
CA ALA A 106 3.10 17.53 25.28
C ALA A 106 3.70 17.68 23.87
N GLY A 107 2.94 17.24 22.86
CA GLY A 107 3.30 17.42 21.45
C GLY A 107 2.07 17.66 20.58
N ILE A 108 2.29 18.26 19.42
CA ILE A 108 1.26 18.50 18.40
C ILE A 108 1.58 17.66 17.18
N SER A 109 0.60 16.89 16.71
CA SER A 109 0.69 16.18 15.43
C SER A 109 0.38 17.15 14.30
N VAL A 110 1.38 17.44 13.46
CA VAL A 110 1.26 18.37 12.33
C VAL A 110 1.42 17.62 11.02
N THR A 111 0.47 17.82 10.12
CA THR A 111 0.58 17.32 8.73
C THR A 111 1.59 18.14 7.96
N ILE A 112 2.63 17.49 7.43
CA ILE A 112 3.74 18.16 6.73
C ILE A 112 3.82 17.80 5.24
N ALA A 113 3.22 16.69 4.84
CA ALA A 113 3.26 16.19 3.47
C ALA A 113 2.09 15.23 3.19
N ARG A 114 1.98 14.82 1.93
CA ARG A 114 1.06 13.77 1.47
C ARG A 114 1.83 12.68 0.71
N TYR A 115 1.28 11.48 0.72
CA TYR A 115 1.76 10.39 -0.13
C TYR A 115 0.97 10.35 -1.43
N MET A 116 1.70 10.09 -2.51
CA MET A 116 1.17 9.81 -3.82
C MET A 116 1.57 8.38 -4.19
N THR A 117 0.66 7.64 -4.82
CA THR A 117 0.89 6.26 -5.28
C THR A 117 1.94 6.22 -6.41
N PRO A 118 2.45 5.04 -6.82
CA PRO A 118 3.36 4.93 -7.96
C PRO A 118 2.88 5.62 -9.25
N LEU A 119 1.58 5.58 -9.53
CA LEU A 119 0.95 6.24 -10.68
C LEU A 119 0.59 7.71 -10.41
N GLY A 120 0.97 8.27 -9.26
CA GLY A 120 0.74 9.67 -8.91
C GLY A 120 -0.67 9.96 -8.40
N ASN A 121 -1.40 8.96 -7.89
CA ASN A 121 -2.72 9.18 -7.31
C ASN A 121 -2.62 9.73 -5.88
N ASN A 122 -3.48 10.69 -5.55
CA ASN A 122 -3.61 11.17 -4.17
C ASN A 122 -4.59 10.28 -3.40
N VAL A 123 -4.08 9.53 -2.41
CA VAL A 123 -4.85 8.60 -1.59
C VAL A 123 -5.73 9.33 -0.56
N ASN A 124 -5.39 10.56 -0.18
CA ASN A 124 -6.05 11.25 0.93
C ASN A 124 -7.55 11.48 0.67
N LYS A 125 -8.39 11.05 1.61
CA LYS A 125 -9.87 11.01 1.56
C LYS A 125 -10.47 10.16 0.43
N LYS A 126 -9.64 9.45 -0.33
CA LYS A 126 -10.06 8.57 -1.42
C LYS A 126 -9.81 7.10 -1.10
N GLY A 127 -8.68 6.77 -0.48
CA GLY A 127 -8.29 5.37 -0.32
C GLY A 127 -7.85 4.73 -1.63
N ILE A 128 -7.58 3.44 -1.54
CA ILE A 128 -7.21 2.53 -2.61
C ILE A 128 -8.42 1.64 -2.90
N THR A 129 -8.75 1.51 -4.17
CA THR A 129 -9.87 0.69 -4.64
C THR A 129 -9.35 -0.71 -4.98
N PRO A 130 -9.94 -1.78 -4.41
CA PRO A 130 -9.63 -3.16 -4.79
C PRO A 130 -9.87 -3.43 -6.28
N ASP A 131 -9.26 -4.50 -6.79
CA ASP A 131 -9.42 -4.90 -8.19
C ASP A 131 -10.82 -5.45 -8.45
N THR A 132 -11.47 -4.99 -9.53
CA THR A 132 -12.87 -5.36 -9.86
C THR A 132 -12.99 -6.30 -11.06
N ASN A 133 -11.96 -6.39 -11.91
CA ASN A 133 -11.97 -7.18 -13.14
C ASN A 133 -11.18 -8.49 -12.96
N ILE A 134 -11.62 -9.32 -12.02
CA ILE A 134 -11.00 -10.59 -11.68
C ILE A 134 -12.02 -11.73 -11.76
N PRO A 135 -11.61 -12.97 -12.07
CA PRO A 135 -12.50 -14.09 -12.36
C PRO A 135 -13.31 -14.61 -11.15
N CYS A 136 -13.19 -13.98 -9.99
CA CYS A 136 -13.84 -14.41 -8.75
C CYS A 136 -14.39 -13.20 -7.97
N ASN A 137 -15.16 -13.45 -6.90
CA ASN A 137 -15.80 -12.39 -6.12
C ASN A 137 -14.76 -11.62 -5.28
N PRO A 138 -14.54 -10.32 -5.52
CA PRO A 138 -13.53 -9.53 -4.82
C PRO A 138 -13.86 -9.28 -3.34
N ILE A 139 -15.12 -9.46 -2.91
CA ILE A 139 -15.60 -9.17 -1.55
C ILE A 139 -15.76 -10.46 -0.71
N GLY A 140 -15.74 -11.62 -1.36
CA GLY A 140 -16.06 -12.92 -0.76
C GLY A 140 -14.86 -13.65 -0.17
N ASP A 141 -14.96 -14.99 -0.16
CA ASP A 141 -13.89 -15.86 0.31
C ASP A 141 -12.75 -15.91 -0.70
N ILE A 142 -11.58 -15.39 -0.31
CA ILE A 142 -10.38 -15.41 -1.13
C ILE A 142 -9.90 -16.83 -1.42
N ALA A 143 -10.23 -17.82 -0.59
CA ALA A 143 -9.85 -19.21 -0.83
C ALA A 143 -10.42 -19.72 -2.17
N ALA A 144 -11.64 -19.33 -2.52
CA ALA A 144 -12.24 -19.65 -3.81
C ALA A 144 -11.45 -19.03 -4.98
N CYS A 145 -10.88 -17.83 -4.80
CA CYS A 145 -10.03 -17.19 -5.79
C CYS A 145 -8.64 -17.84 -5.93
N LEU A 146 -8.15 -18.48 -4.86
CA LEU A 146 -6.88 -19.20 -4.88
C LEU A 146 -6.98 -20.54 -5.63
N GLU A 147 -8.18 -21.09 -5.75
CA GLU A 147 -8.44 -22.31 -6.53
C GLU A 147 -8.53 -22.04 -8.04
N GLU A 148 -8.68 -20.76 -8.45
CA GLU A 148 -8.76 -20.37 -9.86
C GLU A 148 -7.37 -20.40 -10.54
N PRO A 149 -7.13 -21.29 -11.53
CA PRO A 149 -5.82 -21.43 -12.17
C PRO A 149 -5.33 -20.14 -12.84
N ALA A 150 -6.26 -19.31 -13.33
CA ALA A 150 -5.94 -18.03 -13.95
C ALA A 150 -5.36 -17.00 -12.96
N MET A 151 -5.63 -17.15 -11.66
CA MET A 151 -5.12 -16.26 -10.62
C MET A 151 -3.72 -16.64 -10.15
N LEU A 152 -3.37 -17.92 -10.23
CA LEU A 152 -2.05 -18.45 -9.83
C LEU A 152 -0.98 -18.33 -10.92
N ALA A 153 -1.36 -17.96 -12.14
CA ALA A 153 -0.46 -17.78 -13.27
C ALA A 153 0.14 -16.36 -13.36
N LYS A 154 -0.22 -15.46 -12.43
CA LYS A 154 0.24 -14.07 -12.34
C LYS A 154 1.31 -13.87 -11.28
#